data_AF-A0A522RMF8-F1
#
_entry.id   AF-A0A522RMF8-F1
#
_cell.length_a   1.000
_cell.length_b   1.000
_cell.length_c   1.000
_cell.angle_alpha   90.00
_cell.angle_beta   90.00
_cell.angle_gamma   90.00
#
_symmetry.space_group_name_H-M   'P 1'
#
loop_
_entity.id
_entity.type
_entity.pdbx_description
1 polymer ?
#
loop_
_entity_poly.entity_id
_entity_poly.type
_entity_poly.pdbx_seq_one_letter_code
_entity_poly.pdbx_strand_id
1 'polypeptide(L)'
;MRTSRPRKKVYVAQVAFVLMLFGGVLIPWGIWWWFRASPNTVLATADVGQFVSASKGNGATNVETTKGTVAIDGTLSALRGSELVAQTSTKTGTELCVAGSRRSCVALSGPWSGPMQPVPGAEHATNFYAHGISSRILTLWRMLGFLMTLGTLMAASLEIVENHPELKTE
;
A
#
# COMPACT_ATOMS: atom_id res chain seq x y z
N MET A 1 -13.10 49.97 22.17
CA MET A 1 -13.15 48.54 22.58
C MET A 1 -12.25 47.74 21.64
N ARG A 2 -11.06 47.36 22.10
CA ARG A 2 -10.08 46.59 21.30
C ARG A 2 -10.42 45.11 21.45
N THR A 3 -10.93 44.49 20.39
CA THR A 3 -11.25 43.07 20.34
C THR A 3 -9.97 42.24 20.32
N SER A 4 -9.50 41.82 21.50
CA SER A 4 -8.31 41.00 21.70
C SER A 4 -8.51 39.52 21.34
N ARG A 5 -8.96 39.22 20.11
CA ARG A 5 -9.12 37.83 19.61
C ARG A 5 -8.13 37.33 18.53
N PRO A 6 -6.89 37.85 18.33
CA PRO A 6 -5.98 37.26 17.34
C PRO A 6 -5.29 35.96 17.81
N ARG A 7 -5.05 35.78 19.12
CA ARG A 7 -4.23 34.64 19.62
C ARG A 7 -4.83 33.25 19.37
N LYS A 8 -6.16 33.11 19.42
CA LYS A 8 -6.82 31.80 19.26
C LYS A 8 -6.75 31.29 17.81
N LYS A 9 -6.89 32.18 16.81
CA LYS A 9 -6.85 31.80 15.39
C LYS A 9 -5.46 31.36 14.96
N VAL A 10 -4.42 32.10 15.35
CA VAL A 10 -3.02 31.76 15.06
C VAL A 10 -2.63 30.41 15.67
N TYR A 11 -3.04 30.14 16.92
CA TYR A 11 -2.77 28.85 17.56
C TYR A 11 -3.46 27.69 16.85
N VAL A 12 -4.71 27.86 16.41
CA VAL A 12 -5.44 26.83 15.65
C VAL A 12 -4.77 26.57 14.30
N ALA A 13 -4.34 27.62 13.58
CA ALA A 13 -3.62 27.48 12.31
C ALA A 13 -2.27 26.77 12.48
N GLN A 14 -1.51 27.09 13.53
CA GLN A 14 -0.26 26.42 13.86
C GLN A 14 -0.46 24.94 14.19
N VAL A 15 -1.45 24.62 15.03
CA VAL A 15 -1.76 23.22 15.36
C VAL A 15 -2.21 22.46 14.12
N ALA A 16 -3.06 23.05 13.28
CA ALA A 16 -3.49 22.45 12.02
C ALA A 16 -2.29 22.19 11.08
N PHE A 17 -1.39 23.16 10.94
CA PHE A 17 -0.17 23.00 10.15
C PHE A 17 0.71 21.86 10.67
N VAL A 18 0.96 21.80 11.98
CA VAL A 18 1.75 20.72 12.60
C VAL A 18 1.09 19.36 12.37
N LEU A 19 -0.22 19.25 12.58
CA LEU A 19 -0.95 17.99 12.33
C LEU A 19 -0.88 17.56 10.86
N MET A 20 -1.01 18.49 9.91
CA MET A 20 -0.91 18.18 8.49
C MET A 20 0.52 17.85 8.06
N LEU A 21 1.52 18.52 8.63
CA LEU A 21 2.93 18.23 8.36
C LEU A 21 3.31 16.83 8.85
N PHE A 22 2.98 16.49 10.09
CA PHE A 22 3.32 15.18 10.64
C PHE A 22 2.44 14.09 10.05
N GLY A 23 1.12 14.24 10.07
CA GLY A 23 0.16 13.24 9.60
C GLY A 23 0.12 13.09 8.08
N GLY A 24 0.35 14.16 7.33
CA GLY A 24 0.28 14.17 5.87
C GLY A 24 1.62 13.98 5.17
N VAL A 25 2.73 14.38 5.78
CA VAL A 25 4.05 14.36 5.13
C VAL A 25 5.01 13.43 5.85
N LEU A 26 5.36 13.72 7.10
CA LEU A 26 6.45 13.01 7.79
C LEU A 26 6.14 11.53 8.07
N ILE A 27 4.96 11.22 8.60
CA ILE A 27 4.53 9.84 8.88
C ILE A 27 4.50 8.99 7.61
N PRO A 28 3.80 9.39 6.52
CA PRO A 28 3.76 8.55 5.33
C PRO A 28 5.12 8.44 4.63
N TRP A 29 6.01 9.42 4.78
CA TRP A 29 7.41 9.27 4.36
C TRP A 29 8.17 8.23 5.18
N GLY A 30 8.02 8.25 6.50
CA GLY A 30 8.60 7.24 7.39
C GLY A 30 8.11 5.83 7.09
N ILE A 31 6.79 5.66 6.92
CA ILE A 31 6.19 4.38 6.53
C ILE A 31 6.66 3.95 5.14
N TRP A 32 6.79 4.88 4.19
CA TRP A 32 7.31 4.57 2.86
C TRP A 32 8.77 4.10 2.90
N TRP A 33 9.61 4.74 3.71
CA TRP A 33 10.99 4.32 3.90
C TRP A 33 11.06 2.93 4.53
N TRP A 34 10.27 2.69 5.58
CA TRP A 34 10.19 1.38 6.23
C TRP A 34 9.66 0.30 5.28
N PHE A 35 8.62 0.59 4.51
CA PHE A 35 8.09 -0.30 3.47
C PHE A 35 9.17 -0.61 2.43
N ARG A 36 9.92 0.39 1.97
CA ARG A 36 10.97 0.20 0.96
C ARG A 36 12.14 -0.64 1.50
N ALA A 37 12.58 -0.37 2.72
CA ALA A 37 13.69 -1.06 3.36
C ALA A 37 13.37 -2.49 3.79
N SER A 38 12.11 -2.77 4.13
CA SER A 38 11.69 -4.12 4.54
C SER A 38 11.79 -5.11 3.37
N PRO A 39 12.30 -6.34 3.57
CA PRO A 39 12.30 -7.34 2.52
C PRO A 39 10.87 -7.84 2.20
N ASN A 40 10.64 -8.27 0.96
CA ASN A 40 9.44 -9.05 0.65
C ASN A 40 9.69 -10.50 1.07
N THR A 41 9.01 -10.94 2.13
CA THR A 41 9.21 -12.27 2.73
C THR A 41 7.93 -13.07 2.60
N VAL A 42 8.07 -14.37 2.34
CA VAL A 42 6.94 -15.29 2.28
C VAL A 42 6.55 -15.65 3.71
N LEU A 43 5.29 -15.43 4.05
CA LEU A 43 4.70 -15.67 5.37
C LEU A 43 4.11 -17.07 5.48
N ALA A 44 3.44 -17.52 4.42
CA ALA A 44 2.77 -18.80 4.39
C ALA A 44 2.70 -19.34 2.96
N THR A 45 2.67 -20.66 2.83
CA THR A 45 2.62 -21.38 1.55
C THR A 45 1.57 -22.48 1.57
N ALA A 46 0.95 -22.75 0.42
CA ALA A 46 0.03 -23.86 0.22
C ALA A 46 0.37 -24.59 -1.08
N ASP A 47 0.34 -25.91 -1.03
CA ASP A 47 0.55 -26.77 -2.19
C ASP A 47 -0.74 -26.88 -3.03
N VAL A 48 -0.68 -26.38 -4.26
CA VAL A 48 -1.79 -26.32 -5.22
C VAL A 48 -1.75 -27.51 -6.20
N GLY A 49 -0.78 -28.41 -6.06
CA GLY A 49 -0.58 -29.53 -6.97
C GLY A 49 0.14 -29.10 -8.24
N GLN A 50 -0.15 -29.77 -9.35
CA GLN A 50 0.57 -29.56 -10.61
C GLN A 50 -0.27 -28.77 -11.61
N PHE A 51 0.40 -27.95 -12.41
CA PHE A 51 -0.20 -27.20 -13.51
C PHE A 51 -0.74 -28.16 -14.59
N VAL A 52 -2.03 -28.05 -14.90
CA VAL A 52 -2.69 -28.84 -15.94
C VAL A 52 -2.95 -27.98 -17.17
N SER A 53 -3.68 -26.88 -16.98
CA SER A 53 -4.09 -25.98 -18.05
C SER A 53 -4.33 -24.55 -17.52
N ALA A 54 -4.40 -23.57 -18.41
CA ALA A 54 -4.86 -22.22 -18.09
C ALA A 54 -5.85 -21.76 -19.15
N SER A 55 -6.96 -21.18 -18.71
CA SER A 55 -7.98 -20.62 -19.60
C SER A 55 -8.40 -19.24 -19.11
N LYS A 56 -8.58 -18.30 -20.05
CA LYS A 56 -9.07 -16.96 -19.72
C LYS A 56 -10.60 -16.99 -19.62
N GLY A 57 -11.18 -16.51 -18.53
CA GLY A 57 -12.62 -16.47 -18.31
C GLY A 57 -13.05 -15.29 -17.44
N ASN A 58 -14.18 -14.66 -17.76
CA ASN A 58 -14.84 -13.62 -16.96
C ASN A 58 -13.90 -12.57 -16.31
N GLY A 59 -12.90 -12.08 -17.06
CA GLY A 59 -11.97 -11.04 -16.57
C GLY A 59 -10.75 -11.55 -15.80
N ALA A 60 -10.67 -12.84 -15.48
CA ALA A 60 -9.53 -13.49 -14.82
C ALA A 60 -8.96 -14.63 -15.69
N THR A 61 -7.82 -15.19 -15.28
CA THR A 61 -7.32 -16.46 -15.84
C THR A 61 -7.53 -17.56 -14.82
N ASN A 62 -8.24 -18.61 -15.20
CA ASN A 62 -8.43 -19.81 -14.41
C ASN A 62 -7.30 -20.79 -14.72
N VAL A 63 -6.49 -21.07 -13.71
CA VAL A 63 -5.44 -22.08 -13.74
C VAL A 63 -6.00 -23.37 -13.18
N GLU A 64 -6.09 -24.38 -14.04
CA GLU A 64 -6.48 -25.72 -13.65
C GLU A 64 -5.26 -26.48 -13.13
N THR A 65 -5.43 -27.09 -11.97
CA THR A 65 -4.41 -27.84 -11.26
C THR A 65 -4.92 -29.23 -10.90
N THR A 66 -4.02 -30.12 -10.51
CA THR A 66 -4.42 -31.46 -10.04
C THR A 66 -5.25 -31.45 -8.75
N LYS A 67 -5.29 -30.33 -8.01
CA LYS A 67 -6.09 -30.19 -6.78
C LYS A 67 -7.33 -29.32 -6.93
N GLY A 68 -7.54 -28.69 -8.08
CA GLY A 68 -8.67 -27.80 -8.33
C GLY A 68 -8.32 -26.63 -9.25
N THR A 69 -9.12 -25.57 -9.20
CA THR A 69 -8.98 -24.40 -10.08
C THR A 69 -8.67 -23.15 -9.27
N VAL A 70 -7.71 -22.36 -9.73
CA VAL A 70 -7.28 -21.11 -9.08
C VAL A 70 -7.41 -19.95 -10.07
N ALA A 71 -8.07 -18.87 -9.66
CA ALA A 71 -8.20 -17.66 -10.47
C ALA A 71 -7.05 -16.67 -10.19
N ILE A 72 -6.42 -16.16 -11.25
CA ILE A 72 -5.30 -15.21 -11.18
C ILE A 72 -5.54 -13.94 -12.00
N ASP A 73 -4.99 -12.82 -11.52
CA ASP A 73 -5.04 -11.49 -12.15
C ASP A 73 -3.91 -11.32 -13.17
N GLY A 74 -3.91 -12.16 -14.21
CA GLY A 74 -2.90 -12.10 -15.27
C GLY A 74 -2.68 -13.43 -15.97
N THR A 75 -1.46 -13.66 -16.44
CA THR A 75 -1.08 -14.88 -17.15
C THR A 75 0.04 -15.59 -16.41
N LEU A 76 -0.14 -16.87 -16.10
CA LEU A 76 0.91 -17.72 -15.57
C LEU A 76 1.51 -18.54 -16.71
N SER A 77 2.82 -18.53 -16.83
CA SER A 77 3.55 -19.41 -17.74
C SER A 77 4.21 -20.53 -16.93
N ALA A 78 3.72 -21.75 -17.13
CA ALA A 78 4.23 -22.96 -16.48
C ALA A 78 4.16 -24.13 -17.47
N LEU A 79 5.09 -25.08 -17.36
CA LEU A 79 5.03 -26.32 -18.13
C LEU A 79 3.97 -27.24 -17.51
N ARG A 80 3.22 -27.97 -18.34
CA ARG A 80 2.28 -28.98 -17.84
C ARG A 80 3.00 -29.99 -16.94
N GLY A 81 2.43 -30.25 -15.76
CA GLY A 81 3.05 -31.08 -14.72
C GLY A 81 3.97 -30.33 -13.74
N SER A 82 4.24 -29.03 -13.96
CA SER A 82 5.03 -28.24 -13.00
C SER A 82 4.28 -28.08 -11.69
N GLU A 83 4.98 -28.23 -10.56
CA GLU A 83 4.40 -27.97 -9.25
C GLU A 83 4.08 -26.48 -9.07
N LEU A 84 2.93 -26.22 -8.48
CA LEU A 84 2.41 -24.88 -8.19
C LEU A 84 2.23 -24.71 -6.69
N VAL A 85 2.64 -23.54 -6.21
CA VAL A 85 2.55 -23.15 -4.81
C VAL A 85 1.85 -21.81 -4.72
N ALA A 86 0.80 -21.74 -3.91
CA ALA A 86 0.22 -20.47 -3.50
C ALA A 86 1.05 -19.96 -2.32
N GLN A 87 1.50 -18.72 -2.37
CA GLN A 87 2.31 -18.13 -1.31
C GLN A 87 1.77 -16.75 -0.95
N THR A 88 1.77 -16.43 0.35
CA THR A 88 1.41 -15.10 0.84
C THR A 88 2.67 -14.38 1.27
N SER A 89 2.93 -13.20 0.70
CA SER A 89 4.11 -12.39 0.98
C SER A 89 3.79 -11.08 1.67
N THR A 90 4.76 -10.53 2.42
CA THR A 90 4.55 -9.32 3.24
C THR A 90 4.14 -8.08 2.46
N LYS A 91 4.54 -7.93 1.18
CA LYS A 91 4.26 -6.72 0.39
C LYS A 91 3.21 -6.91 -0.72
N THR A 92 3.15 -8.09 -1.30
CA THR A 92 2.37 -8.34 -2.52
C THR A 92 1.09 -9.12 -2.27
N GLY A 93 0.93 -9.71 -1.08
CA GLY A 93 -0.24 -10.50 -0.76
C GLY A 93 -0.12 -11.92 -1.27
N THR A 94 -1.25 -12.54 -1.63
CA THR A 94 -1.29 -13.93 -2.06
C THR A 94 -1.10 -14.06 -3.58
N GLU A 95 -0.13 -14.88 -3.96
CA GLU A 95 0.29 -15.11 -5.34
C GLU A 95 0.35 -16.61 -5.62
N LEU A 96 0.07 -17.00 -6.86
CA LEU A 96 0.32 -18.33 -7.39
C LEU A 96 1.67 -18.34 -8.10
N CYS A 97 2.56 -19.23 -7.68
CA CYS A 97 3.91 -19.36 -8.21
C CYS A 97 4.20 -20.78 -8.70
N VAL A 98 5.10 -20.90 -9.66
CA VAL A 98 5.73 -22.20 -9.99
C VAL A 98 6.76 -22.54 -8.90
N ALA A 99 6.71 -23.75 -8.37
CA ALA A 99 7.63 -24.21 -7.33
C ALA A 99 9.10 -24.01 -7.78
N GLY A 100 9.92 -23.47 -6.89
CA GLY A 100 11.33 -23.17 -7.18
C GLY A 100 11.59 -21.94 -8.07
N SER A 101 10.56 -21.28 -8.62
CA SER A 101 10.71 -20.07 -9.44
C SER A 101 9.95 -18.87 -8.86
N ARG A 102 10.67 -17.96 -8.18
CA ARG A 102 10.11 -16.68 -7.72
C ARG A 102 9.79 -15.71 -8.85
N ARG A 103 10.28 -15.94 -10.06
CA ARG A 103 10.02 -15.07 -11.23
C ARG A 103 8.68 -15.39 -11.91
N SER A 104 8.07 -16.52 -11.58
CA SER A 104 6.83 -17.00 -12.19
C SER A 104 5.67 -16.92 -11.21
N CYS A 105 5.51 -15.77 -10.55
CA CYS A 105 4.45 -15.51 -9.57
C CYS A 105 3.42 -14.53 -10.13
N VAL A 106 2.14 -14.81 -9.92
CA VAL A 106 1.02 -13.96 -10.34
C VAL A 106 0.04 -13.82 -9.19
N ALA A 107 -0.47 -12.61 -8.96
CA ALA A 107 -1.46 -12.35 -7.92
C ALA A 107 -2.74 -13.17 -8.16
N LEU A 108 -3.35 -13.66 -7.07
CA LEU A 108 -4.68 -14.27 -7.13
C LEU A 108 -5.74 -13.20 -7.39
N SER A 109 -6.78 -13.54 -8.15
CA SER A 109 -7.95 -12.66 -8.37
C SER A 109 -8.84 -12.49 -7.14
N GLY A 110 -8.63 -13.29 -6.11
CA GLY A 110 -9.44 -13.30 -4.91
C GLY A 110 -8.72 -13.90 -3.71
N PRO A 111 -9.34 -13.86 -2.53
CA PRO A 111 -8.77 -14.43 -1.31
C PRO A 111 -8.61 -15.95 -1.45
N TRP A 112 -7.52 -16.47 -0.90
CA TRP A 112 -7.28 -17.91 -0.82
C TRP A 112 -8.17 -18.54 0.25
N SER A 113 -8.88 -19.61 -0.12
CA SER A 113 -9.81 -20.33 0.76
C SER A 113 -9.24 -21.63 1.35
N GLY A 114 -8.07 -22.08 0.87
CA GLY A 114 -7.43 -23.32 1.33
C GLY A 114 -6.57 -23.14 2.59
N PRO A 115 -6.18 -24.23 3.25
CA PRO A 115 -5.22 -24.18 4.34
C PRO A 115 -3.86 -23.69 3.82
N MET A 116 -3.19 -22.82 4.59
CA MET A 116 -1.81 -22.42 4.35
C MET A 116 -0.93 -22.85 5.51
N GLN A 117 0.28 -23.30 5.19
CA GLN A 117 1.32 -23.61 6.17
C GLN A 117 2.19 -22.37 6.39
N PRO A 118 2.36 -21.89 7.63
CA PRO A 118 3.27 -20.79 7.92
C PRO A 118 4.71 -21.19 7.63
N VAL A 119 5.49 -20.26 7.09
CA VAL A 119 6.92 -20.46 6.84
C VAL A 119 7.68 -20.24 8.16
N PRO A 120 8.49 -21.21 8.63
CA PRO A 120 9.27 -21.05 9.85
C PRO A 120 10.17 -19.80 9.80
N GLY A 121 10.16 -19.00 10.86
CA GLY A 121 10.96 -17.78 10.95
C GLY A 121 10.35 -16.53 10.30
N ALA A 122 9.16 -16.62 9.69
CA ALA A 122 8.44 -15.48 9.14
C ALA A 122 7.57 -14.72 10.17
N GLU A 123 7.52 -15.19 11.42
CA GLU A 123 6.62 -14.72 12.48
C GLU A 123 6.83 -13.25 12.87
N HIS A 124 8.07 -12.74 12.71
CA HIS A 124 8.43 -11.36 13.04
C HIS A 124 8.31 -10.40 11.86
N ALA A 125 7.91 -10.89 10.69
CA ALA A 125 7.82 -10.06 9.50
C ALA A 125 6.52 -9.24 9.48
N THR A 126 6.63 -7.94 9.24
CA THR A 126 5.46 -7.06 9.13
C THR A 126 4.69 -7.34 7.83
N ASN A 127 3.44 -7.78 7.97
CA ASN A 127 2.54 -8.00 6.82
C ASN A 127 1.93 -6.67 6.34
N PHE A 128 2.67 -5.92 5.51
CA PHE A 128 2.22 -4.65 4.94
C PHE A 128 0.96 -4.80 4.10
N TYR A 129 0.84 -5.90 3.34
CA TYR A 129 -0.33 -6.17 2.51
C TYR A 129 -1.62 -6.29 3.34
N ALA A 130 -1.60 -7.07 4.43
CA ALA A 130 -2.75 -7.22 5.32
C ALA A 130 -3.17 -5.90 5.99
N HIS A 131 -2.24 -4.96 6.17
CA HIS A 131 -2.52 -3.62 6.68
C HIS A 131 -2.94 -2.62 5.59
N GLY A 132 -3.12 -3.06 4.34
CA GLY A 132 -3.45 -2.19 3.21
C GLY A 132 -2.32 -1.22 2.83
N ILE A 133 -1.09 -1.47 3.28
CA ILE A 133 0.07 -0.63 2.98
C ILE A 133 0.65 -1.07 1.65
N SER A 134 0.40 -0.27 0.61
CA SER A 134 0.98 -0.44 -0.72
C SER A 134 1.72 0.83 -1.16
N SER A 135 2.64 0.67 -2.11
CA SER A 135 3.35 1.81 -2.71
C SER A 135 2.39 2.85 -3.30
N ARG A 136 1.28 2.41 -3.91
CA ARG A 136 0.25 3.28 -4.48
C ARG A 136 -0.49 4.08 -3.42
N ILE A 137 -0.94 3.42 -2.34
CA ILE A 137 -1.65 4.08 -1.24
C ILE A 137 -0.73 5.07 -0.52
N LEU A 138 0.51 4.68 -0.24
CA LEU A 138 1.49 5.58 0.38
C LEU A 138 1.81 6.79 -0.50
N THR A 139 1.87 6.61 -1.82
CA THR A 139 2.08 7.72 -2.76
C THR A 139 0.90 8.68 -2.75
N LEU A 140 -0.33 8.16 -2.79
CA LEU A 140 -1.55 8.96 -2.74
C LEU A 140 -1.66 9.74 -1.42
N TRP A 141 -1.38 9.08 -0.29
CA TRP A 141 -1.39 9.72 1.02
C TRP A 141 -0.38 10.86 1.10
N ARG A 142 0.86 10.65 0.64
CA ARG A 142 1.88 11.71 0.57
C ARG A 142 1.46 12.89 -0.30
N MET A 143 0.87 12.63 -1.47
CA MET A 143 0.41 13.69 -2.37
C MET A 143 -0.70 14.52 -1.73
N LEU A 144 -1.69 13.87 -1.12
CA LEU A 144 -2.78 14.55 -0.42
C LEU A 144 -2.25 15.37 0.77
N GLY A 145 -1.34 14.80 1.56
CA GLY A 145 -0.75 15.50 2.69
C GLY A 145 0.10 16.70 2.27
N PHE A 146 0.85 16.59 1.17
CA PHE A 146 1.58 17.70 0.58
C PHE A 146 0.65 18.82 0.08
N LEU A 147 -0.44 18.47 -0.62
CA LEU A 147 -1.41 19.46 -1.09
C LEU A 147 -2.11 20.17 0.07
N MET A 148 -2.48 19.44 1.12
CA MET A 148 -3.14 19.99 2.31
C MET A 148 -2.20 20.92 3.09
N THR A 149 -0.94 20.53 3.29
CA THR A 149 0.07 21.40 3.93
C THR A 149 0.30 22.67 3.14
N LEU A 150 0.46 22.58 1.81
CA LEU A 150 0.59 23.75 0.94
C LEU A 150 -0.64 24.67 1.03
N GLY A 151 -1.85 24.08 1.04
CA GLY A 151 -3.11 24.82 1.18
C GLY A 151 -3.20 25.58 2.50
N THR A 152 -2.79 24.97 3.62
CA THR A 152 -2.77 25.66 4.92
C THR A 152 -1.73 26.78 4.98
N LEU A 153 -0.57 26.61 4.33
CA LEU A 153 0.43 27.67 4.19
C LEU A 153 -0.11 28.86 3.39
N MET A 154 -0.75 28.59 2.25
CA MET A 154 -1.35 29.64 1.42
C MET A 154 -2.48 30.37 2.16
N ALA A 155 -3.38 29.63 2.82
CA ALA A 155 -4.45 30.24 3.62
C ALA A 155 -3.89 31.13 4.75
N ALA A 156 -2.87 30.65 5.47
CA ALA A 156 -2.20 31.43 6.51
C ALA A 156 -1.52 32.68 5.93
N SER A 157 -0.88 32.59 4.76
CA SER A 157 -0.26 33.74 4.10
C SER A 157 -1.28 34.80 3.65
N LEU A 158 -2.44 34.37 3.12
CA LEU A 158 -3.53 35.27 2.74
C LEU A 158 -4.11 36.00 3.96
N GLU A 159 -4.33 35.28 5.07
CA GLU A 159 -4.77 35.91 6.32
C GLU A 159 -3.74 36.93 6.84
N ILE A 160 -2.44 36.68 6.70
CA ILE A 160 -1.40 37.63 7.11
C ILE A 160 -1.44 38.89 6.22
N VAL A 161 -1.51 38.74 4.90
CA VAL A 161 -1.58 39.87 3.94
C VAL A 161 -2.87 40.68 4.11
N GLU A 162 -3.98 40.03 4.45
CA GLU A 162 -5.25 40.72 4.70
C GLU A 162 -5.22 41.52 6.01
N ASN A 163 -4.56 41.00 7.05
CA ASN A 163 -4.45 41.67 8.36
C ASN A 163 -3.32 42.71 8.43
N HIS A 164 -2.43 42.76 7.43
CA HIS A 164 -1.30 43.70 7.33
C HIS A 164 -1.30 44.41 5.97
N PRO A 165 -2.20 45.41 5.76
CA PRO A 165 -2.33 46.10 4.49
C PRO A 165 -1.06 46.87 4.08
N GLU A 166 -0.18 47.21 5.02
CA GLU A 166 1.17 47.72 4.77
C GLU A 166 2.05 46.81 3.89
N LEU A 167 1.73 45.52 3.78
CA LEU A 167 2.42 44.56 2.89
C LEU A 167 1.83 44.48 1.47
N LYS A 168 0.74 45.21 1.17
CA LYS A 168 0.07 45.17 -0.16
C LYS A 168 0.66 46.13 -1.19
N THR A 169 1.63 46.94 -0.82
CA THR A 169 2.26 47.95 -1.70
C THR A 169 3.76 47.74 -1.78
N GLU A 170 4.18 46.84 -2.66
CA GLU A 170 5.39 46.93 -3.48
C GLU A 170 5.21 46.08 -4.74
#